data_AF-M5BQT4-F1
#
_entry.id   AF-M5BQT4-F1
#
_cell.length_a   1.000
_cell.length_b   1.000
_cell.length_c   1.000
_cell.angle_alpha   90.00
_cell.angle_beta   90.00
_cell.angle_gamma   90.00
#
_symmetry.space_group_name_H-M   'P 1'
#
loop_
_entity.id
_entity.type
_entity.pdbx_description
1 polymer ?
#
loop_
_entity_poly.entity_id
_entity_poly.type
_entity_poly.pdbx_seq_one_letter_code
_entity_poly.pdbx_strand_id
1 'polypeptide(L)'
;MSYVPGGTLEDVLESCTVGGLAEADVRWWFSQAVCAIGWLHEQGWAHRDIKPSNLAITSTKHLQLLDFGCAAPLSLSTSPKPGFPPHRVLPYDDCLVPCGTCDYLSPEILVWHEDALARVRKGYEDDEEEEEEDSWAQDFTEDVRSKVMDKLRRSVNSRDDSSEIQEGYGPETDWWSLGAMIYELAYGEAPFFAPDVATTYKKVLAHKAGLSNPYNT
;
A
#
# COMPACT_ATOMS: atom_id res chain seq x y z
N MET A 1 13.39 -9.00 18.72
CA MET A 1 12.73 -10.13 18.04
C MET A 1 13.61 -11.36 18.15
N SER A 2 13.02 -12.56 18.24
CA SER A 2 13.76 -13.82 18.10
C SER A 2 14.21 -13.98 16.65
N TYR A 3 15.47 -14.37 16.44
CA TYR A 3 16.00 -14.63 15.10
C TYR A 3 15.19 -15.72 14.39
N VAL A 4 14.82 -15.47 13.14
CA VAL A 4 14.07 -16.41 12.29
C VAL A 4 15.04 -17.00 11.27
N PRO A 5 15.45 -18.28 11.40
CA PRO A 5 16.57 -18.85 10.66
C PRO A 5 16.27 -19.20 9.20
N GLY A 6 14.99 -19.22 8.79
CA GLY A 6 14.59 -19.66 7.45
C GLY A 6 14.58 -18.56 6.39
N GLY A 7 15.03 -17.35 6.71
CA GLY A 7 14.94 -16.19 5.83
C GLY A 7 13.50 -15.71 5.65
N THR A 8 13.27 -14.94 4.60
CA THR A 8 12.01 -14.36 4.16
C THR A 8 11.51 -15.06 2.89
N LEU A 9 10.28 -14.76 2.46
CA LEU A 9 9.80 -15.21 1.15
C LEU A 9 10.57 -14.57 0.00
N GLU A 10 11.14 -13.37 0.20
CA GLU A 10 12.02 -12.71 -0.77
C GLU A 10 13.29 -13.55 -1.00
N ASP A 11 13.96 -13.97 0.07
CA ASP A 11 15.15 -14.83 -0.01
C ASP A 11 14.88 -16.14 -0.77
N VAL A 12 13.68 -16.71 -0.60
CA VAL A 12 13.25 -17.93 -1.31
C VAL A 12 13.01 -17.64 -2.80
N LEU A 13 12.39 -16.51 -3.12
CA LEU A 13 12.13 -16.11 -4.50
C LEU A 13 13.44 -15.82 -5.24
N GLU A 14 14.37 -15.08 -4.63
CA GLU A 14 15.69 -14.76 -5.20
C GLU A 14 16.55 -16.02 -5.43
N SER A 15 16.36 -17.04 -4.59
CA SER A 15 17.02 -18.34 -4.76
C SER A 15 16.42 -19.17 -5.90
N CYS A 16 15.27 -18.77 -6.45
CA CYS A 16 14.60 -19.50 -7.52
C CYS A 16 15.17 -19.15 -8.90
N THR A 17 15.52 -20.18 -9.68
CA THR A 17 16.12 -20.00 -11.02
C THR A 17 15.14 -20.13 -12.17
N VAL A 18 13.87 -20.43 -11.89
CA VAL A 18 12.84 -20.78 -12.90
C VAL A 18 11.76 -19.71 -13.08
N GLY A 19 12.02 -18.48 -12.64
CA GLY A 19 11.10 -17.34 -12.88
C GLY A 19 9.78 -17.43 -12.10
N GLY A 20 9.81 -18.02 -10.90
CA GLY A 20 8.64 -18.18 -10.03
C GLY A 20 8.70 -19.45 -9.19
N LEU A 21 7.92 -19.51 -8.11
CA LEU A 21 7.81 -20.65 -7.21
C LEU A 21 6.69 -21.60 -7.66
N ALA A 22 6.77 -22.86 -7.25
CA ALA A 22 5.73 -23.84 -7.56
C ALA A 22 4.40 -23.45 -6.90
N GLU A 23 3.29 -23.60 -7.63
CA GLU A 23 1.94 -23.25 -7.13
C GLU A 23 1.61 -23.93 -5.79
N ALA A 24 2.09 -25.16 -5.58
CA ALA A 24 1.90 -25.88 -4.32
C ALA A 24 2.56 -25.17 -3.12
N ASP A 25 3.75 -24.59 -3.32
CA ASP A 25 4.48 -23.85 -2.29
C ASP A 25 3.83 -22.48 -2.05
N VAL A 26 3.47 -21.77 -3.13
CA VAL A 26 2.74 -20.50 -3.05
C VAL A 26 1.42 -20.68 -2.29
N ARG A 27 0.68 -21.75 -2.56
CA ARG A 27 -0.58 -22.08 -1.87
C ARG A 27 -0.39 -22.34 -0.37
N TRP A 28 0.71 -23.00 0.02
CA TRP A 28 1.03 -23.26 1.43
C TRP A 28 1.22 -21.97 2.21
N TRP A 29 1.99 -21.03 1.67
CA TRP A 29 2.26 -19.74 2.30
C TRP A 29 1.08 -18.78 2.21
N PHE A 30 0.33 -18.79 1.10
CA PHE A 30 -0.86 -17.96 0.91
C PHE A 30 -1.85 -18.12 2.07
N SER A 31 -2.19 -19.36 2.42
CA SER A 31 -3.14 -19.63 3.50
C SER A 31 -2.71 -19.04 4.84
N GLN A 32 -1.40 -19.08 5.14
CA GLN A 32 -0.84 -18.55 6.37
C GLN A 32 -0.78 -17.03 6.38
N ALA A 33 -0.44 -16.40 5.24
CA ALA A 33 -0.47 -14.96 5.08
C ALA A 33 -1.89 -14.42 5.27
N VAL A 34 -2.90 -15.09 4.71
CA VAL A 34 -4.31 -14.74 4.92
C VAL A 34 -4.68 -14.79 6.40
N CYS A 35 -4.30 -15.85 7.12
CA CYS A 35 -4.55 -15.93 8.56
C CYS A 35 -3.84 -14.83 9.36
N ALA A 36 -2.58 -14.52 9.03
CA ALA A 36 -1.80 -13.50 9.73
C ALA A 36 -2.39 -12.09 9.53
N ILE A 37 -2.71 -11.73 8.28
CA ILE A 37 -3.32 -10.44 7.93
C ILE A 37 -4.72 -10.33 8.55
N GLY A 38 -5.54 -11.38 8.43
CA GLY A 38 -6.88 -11.41 9.02
C GLY A 38 -6.85 -11.23 10.53
N TRP A 39 -5.93 -11.90 11.23
CA TRP A 39 -5.73 -11.72 12.66
C TRP A 39 -5.32 -10.28 13.01
N LEU A 40 -4.41 -9.68 12.25
CA LEU A 40 -3.97 -8.29 12.46
C LEU A 40 -5.14 -7.31 12.31
N HIS A 41 -5.97 -7.50 11.28
CA HIS A 41 -7.18 -6.71 11.05
C HIS A 41 -8.20 -6.87 12.19
N GLU A 42 -8.36 -8.09 12.73
CA GLU A 42 -9.19 -8.34 13.92
C GLU A 42 -8.66 -7.62 15.16
N GLN A 43 -7.33 -7.49 15.30
CA GLN A 43 -6.72 -6.67 16.36
C GLN A 43 -6.89 -5.16 16.14
N GLY A 44 -7.50 -4.74 15.03
CA GLY A 44 -7.76 -3.35 14.72
C GLY A 44 -6.55 -2.62 14.12
N TRP A 45 -5.72 -3.31 13.35
CA TRP A 45 -4.57 -2.72 12.66
C TRP A 45 -4.57 -3.11 11.19
N ALA A 46 -4.12 -2.20 10.31
CA ALA A 46 -3.72 -2.51 8.94
C ALA A 46 -2.19 -2.49 8.86
N HIS A 47 -1.60 -3.40 8.07
CA HIS A 47 -0.15 -3.50 7.94
C HIS A 47 0.45 -2.46 7.00
N ARG A 48 -0.19 -2.27 5.83
CA ARG A 48 0.14 -1.29 4.79
C ARG A 48 1.51 -1.44 4.12
N ASP A 49 2.14 -2.61 4.28
CA ASP A 49 3.42 -2.95 3.63
C ASP A 49 3.60 -4.48 3.53
N ILE A 50 2.57 -5.16 3.01
CA ILE A 50 2.62 -6.61 2.78
C ILE A 50 3.46 -6.87 1.53
N LYS A 51 4.57 -7.59 1.69
CA LYS A 51 5.52 -7.95 0.62
C LYS A 51 6.36 -9.16 1.03
N PRO A 52 7.08 -9.83 0.11
CA PRO A 52 7.83 -11.04 0.42
C PRO A 52 8.86 -10.86 1.55
N SER A 53 9.57 -9.73 1.60
CA SER A 53 10.57 -9.41 2.64
C SER A 53 9.97 -9.30 4.04
N ASN A 54 8.68 -9.00 4.16
CA ASN A 54 8.00 -8.87 5.45
C ASN A 54 7.35 -10.18 5.93
N LEU A 55 7.57 -11.29 5.23
CA LEU A 55 7.09 -12.62 5.63
C LEU A 55 8.25 -13.57 5.88
N ALA A 56 8.62 -13.72 7.15
CA ALA A 56 9.71 -14.60 7.57
C ALA A 56 9.27 -16.05 7.74
N ILE A 57 10.18 -16.98 7.46
CA ILE A 57 9.95 -18.41 7.49
C ILE A 57 10.62 -19.00 8.73
N THR A 58 9.82 -19.51 9.65
CA THR A 58 10.30 -20.21 10.84
C THR A 58 11.00 -21.53 10.50
N SER A 59 11.73 -22.10 11.46
CA SER A 59 12.36 -23.44 11.31
C SER A 59 11.34 -24.55 11.01
N THR A 60 10.09 -24.38 11.44
CA THR A 60 8.96 -25.27 11.18
C THR A 60 8.21 -24.96 9.89
N LYS A 61 8.75 -24.11 9.01
CA LYS A 61 8.15 -23.71 7.72
C LYS A 61 6.81 -22.99 7.82
N HIS A 62 6.58 -22.32 8.95
CA HIS A 62 5.46 -21.41 9.17
C HIS A 62 5.86 -19.96 8.97
N LEU A 63 4.90 -19.13 8.52
CA LEU A 63 5.13 -17.71 8.32
C LEU A 63 5.03 -16.90 9.63
N GLN A 64 5.82 -15.84 9.70
CA GLN A 64 5.70 -14.75 10.67
C GLN A 64 5.73 -13.42 9.93
N LEU A 65 4.76 -12.56 10.22
CA LEU A 65 4.70 -11.20 9.71
C LEU A 65 5.72 -10.32 10.46
N LEU A 66 6.50 -9.57 9.70
CA LEU A 66 7.55 -8.67 10.17
C LEU A 66 7.21 -7.22 9.84
N ASP A 67 8.00 -6.31 10.41
CA ASP A 67 8.03 -4.87 10.10
C ASP A 67 6.68 -4.15 10.06
N PHE A 68 6.25 -3.73 11.25
CA PHE A 68 5.05 -2.91 11.44
C PHE A 68 5.33 -1.40 11.29
N GLY A 69 6.44 -1.00 10.65
CA GLY A 69 6.82 0.41 10.52
C GLY A 69 5.81 1.27 9.75
N CYS A 70 5.05 0.65 8.85
CA CYS A 70 3.95 1.30 8.12
C CYS A 70 2.57 1.05 8.74
N ALA A 71 2.45 0.23 9.78
CA ALA A 71 1.16 -0.20 10.30
C ALA A 71 0.40 0.96 10.96
N ALA A 72 -0.93 0.96 10.81
CA ALA A 72 -1.79 2.01 11.36
C ALA A 72 -3.07 1.44 12.00
N PRO A 73 -3.62 2.12 13.03
CA PRO A 73 -4.82 1.65 13.71
C PRO A 73 -6.06 1.80 12.81
N LEU A 74 -6.97 0.86 12.95
CA LEU A 74 -8.25 0.82 12.24
C LEU A 74 -9.37 1.31 13.15
N SER A 75 -10.12 2.32 12.69
CA SER A 75 -11.31 2.84 13.34
C SER A 75 -12.58 2.33 12.67
N LEU A 76 -13.68 2.23 13.41
CA LEU A 76 -14.99 1.97 12.78
C LEU A 76 -15.37 3.16 11.92
N SER A 77 -15.78 2.91 10.67
CA SER A 77 -16.33 3.98 9.84
C SER A 77 -17.63 4.51 10.45
N THR A 78 -17.65 5.82 10.63
CA THR A 78 -18.77 6.70 10.94
C THR A 78 -19.69 6.96 9.72
N SER A 79 -19.26 6.55 8.52
CA SER A 79 -19.99 6.70 7.25
C SER A 79 -20.56 5.35 6.76
N PRO A 80 -21.70 4.87 7.31
CA PRO A 80 -22.25 3.58 6.92
C PRO A 80 -22.69 3.56 5.45
N LYS A 81 -22.22 2.57 4.71
CA LYS A 81 -22.67 2.32 3.33
C LYS A 81 -23.96 1.47 3.36
N PRO A 82 -25.10 1.95 2.80
CA PRO A 82 -26.34 1.19 2.80
C PRO A 82 -26.16 -0.19 2.18
N GLY A 83 -26.62 -1.24 2.89
CA GLY A 83 -26.51 -2.63 2.44
C GLY A 83 -25.15 -3.30 2.68
N PHE A 84 -24.19 -2.61 3.32
CA PHE A 84 -22.91 -3.18 3.71
C PHE A 84 -22.80 -3.28 5.24
N PRO A 85 -22.10 -4.31 5.76
CA PRO A 85 -21.82 -4.39 7.20
C PRO A 85 -20.96 -3.20 7.66
N PRO A 86 -20.93 -2.92 8.98
CA PRO A 86 -19.94 -2.00 9.54
C PRO A 86 -18.55 -2.40 9.08
N HIS A 87 -17.79 -1.42 8.61
CA HIS A 87 -16.44 -1.62 8.09
C HIS A 87 -15.47 -0.73 8.84
N ARG A 88 -14.20 -1.09 8.80
CA ARG A 88 -13.13 -0.33 9.41
C ARG A 88 -12.36 0.45 8.34
N VAL A 89 -11.88 1.61 8.72
CA VAL A 89 -11.11 2.52 7.88
C VAL A 89 -9.93 3.06 8.68
N LEU A 90 -8.89 3.51 7.99
CA LEU A 90 -7.80 4.24 8.61
C LEU A 90 -8.24 5.68 8.90
N PRO A 91 -7.67 6.34 9.92
CA PRO A 91 -7.75 7.78 10.07
C PRO A 91 -7.21 8.51 8.83
N TYR A 92 -7.82 9.65 8.46
CA TYR A 92 -7.39 10.43 7.30
C TYR A 92 -5.90 10.82 7.35
N ASP A 93 -5.39 11.21 8.52
CA ASP A 93 -3.99 11.61 8.71
C ASP A 93 -2.99 10.50 8.36
N ASP A 94 -3.39 9.24 8.57
CA ASP A 94 -2.60 8.08 8.22
C ASP A 94 -2.56 7.85 6.70
N CYS A 95 -3.49 8.43 5.94
CA CYS A 95 -3.64 8.22 4.49
C CYS A 95 -3.05 9.34 3.62
N LEU A 96 -2.55 10.42 4.22
CA LEU A 96 -2.06 11.62 3.51
C LEU A 96 -0.92 11.34 2.52
N VAL A 97 -0.10 10.34 2.83
CA VAL A 97 1.05 9.98 1.99
C VAL A 97 1.12 8.47 1.83
N PRO A 98 1.42 7.97 0.61
CA PRO A 98 1.67 6.57 0.36
C PRO A 98 2.80 6.04 1.26
N CYS A 99 2.53 4.95 1.95
CA CYS A 99 3.53 4.18 2.67
C CYS A 99 3.55 2.76 2.13
N GLY A 100 4.67 2.07 2.35
CA GLY A 100 4.92 0.75 1.80
C GLY A 100 5.71 0.78 0.49
N THR A 101 6.13 -0.40 0.04
CA THR A 101 6.88 -0.57 -1.22
C THR A 101 5.96 -0.37 -2.44
N CYS A 102 6.40 0.44 -3.41
CA CYS A 102 5.59 0.91 -4.53
C CYS A 102 4.94 -0.19 -5.38
N ASP A 103 5.63 -1.32 -5.58
CA ASP A 103 5.16 -2.44 -6.40
C ASP A 103 3.92 -3.16 -5.83
N TYR A 104 3.66 -2.99 -4.53
CA TYR A 104 2.55 -3.63 -3.82
C TYR A 104 1.46 -2.65 -3.40
N LEU A 105 1.57 -1.37 -3.76
CA LEU A 105 0.55 -0.36 -3.42
C LEU A 105 -0.74 -0.60 -4.19
N SER A 106 -1.86 -0.38 -3.49
CA SER A 106 -3.19 -0.47 -4.09
C SER A 106 -3.59 0.82 -4.80
N PRO A 107 -4.49 0.75 -5.79
CA PRO A 107 -5.01 1.93 -6.47
C PRO A 107 -5.66 2.92 -5.50
N GLU A 108 -6.32 2.43 -4.44
CA GLU A 108 -6.97 3.26 -3.43
C GLU A 108 -5.94 4.15 -2.73
N ILE A 109 -4.78 3.61 -2.32
CA ILE A 109 -3.71 4.41 -1.69
C ILE A 109 -3.27 5.55 -2.60
N LEU A 110 -3.11 5.28 -3.91
CA LEU A 110 -2.69 6.27 -4.89
C LEU A 110 -3.76 7.35 -5.13
N VAL A 111 -5.03 6.95 -5.20
CA VAL A 111 -6.16 7.90 -5.35
C VAL A 111 -6.27 8.83 -4.14
N TRP A 112 -6.12 8.30 -2.92
CA TRP A 112 -6.12 9.12 -1.71
C TRP A 112 -4.95 10.10 -1.67
N HIS A 113 -3.78 9.68 -2.16
CA HIS A 113 -2.63 10.56 -2.28
C HIS A 113 -2.85 11.70 -3.28
N GLU A 114 -3.42 11.41 -4.44
CA GLU A 114 -3.76 12.43 -5.45
C GLU A 114 -4.78 13.45 -4.89
N ASP A 115 -5.80 12.99 -4.16
CA ASP A 115 -6.78 13.87 -3.50
C ASP A 115 -6.12 14.75 -2.43
N ALA A 116 -5.23 14.19 -1.60
CA ALA A 116 -4.49 14.95 -0.60
C ALA A 116 -3.63 16.05 -1.26
N LEU A 117 -2.94 15.75 -2.36
CA LEU A 117 -2.15 16.73 -3.12
C LEU A 117 -3.03 17.82 -3.74
N ALA A 118 -4.18 17.46 -4.30
CA ALA A 118 -5.12 18.42 -4.88
C ALA A 118 -5.64 19.42 -3.83
N ARG A 119 -5.90 18.96 -2.61
CA ARG A 119 -6.30 19.83 -1.49
C ARG A 119 -5.20 20.80 -1.08
N VAL A 120 -3.95 20.33 -1.05
CA VAL A 120 -2.79 21.19 -0.81
C VAL A 120 -2.69 22.27 -1.89
N ARG A 121 -2.78 21.87 -3.17
CA ARG A 121 -2.72 22.80 -4.32
C ARG A 121 -3.82 23.84 -4.28
N LYS A 122 -5.07 23.45 -3.98
CA LYS A 122 -6.17 24.39 -3.85
C LYS A 122 -5.96 25.41 -2.73
N GLY A 123 -5.26 25.01 -1.66
CA GLY A 123 -4.82 25.93 -0.60
C GLY A 123 -3.66 26.87 -1.00
N TYR A 124 -3.07 26.74 -2.19
CA TYR A 124 -2.14 27.73 -2.77
C TYR A 124 -2.88 28.79 -3.61
N GLU A 125 -4.00 28.44 -4.24
CA GLU A 125 -4.75 29.37 -5.10
C GLU A 125 -5.45 30.50 -4.31
N ASP A 126 -5.60 30.36 -2.99
CA ASP A 126 -6.17 31.39 -2.11
C ASP A 126 -5.12 32.39 -1.55
N ASP A 127 -3.81 32.18 -1.75
CA ASP A 127 -2.70 32.94 -1.10
C ASP A 127 -1.71 33.64 -2.08
N GLU A 128 -2.18 34.05 -3.27
CA GLU A 128 -1.50 34.86 -4.33
C GLU A 128 -0.88 34.13 -5.54
N GLU A 129 -1.32 34.65 -6.70
CA GLU A 129 -0.78 34.75 -8.07
C GLU A 129 -0.14 33.55 -8.80
N GLU A 130 -0.59 33.41 -10.06
CA GLU A 130 -0.15 32.48 -11.10
C GLU A 130 1.38 32.32 -11.14
N GLU A 131 1.88 31.09 -11.00
CA GLU A 131 3.13 30.70 -11.67
C GLU A 131 3.18 29.19 -11.94
N GLU A 132 3.40 28.91 -13.23
CA GLU A 132 3.90 27.70 -13.89
C GLU A 132 3.05 26.40 -13.86
N GLU A 133 2.48 26.06 -15.02
CA GLU A 133 2.08 24.71 -15.41
C GLU A 133 3.32 23.79 -15.42
N ASP A 134 3.78 23.38 -14.24
CA ASP A 134 5.05 22.67 -14.16
C ASP A 134 4.90 21.16 -13.97
N SER A 135 5.69 20.47 -14.78
CA SER A 135 5.81 19.04 -15.03
C SER A 135 6.21 18.23 -13.78
N TRP A 136 5.30 18.07 -12.82
CA TRP A 136 5.59 17.38 -11.55
C TRP A 136 5.28 15.89 -11.52
N ALA A 137 4.91 15.29 -12.65
CA ALA A 137 4.82 13.83 -12.77
C ALA A 137 6.21 13.14 -12.85
N GLN A 138 7.32 13.88 -12.68
CA GLN A 138 8.67 13.39 -13.01
C GLN A 138 9.65 13.29 -11.83
N ASP A 139 9.39 13.85 -10.65
CA ASP A 139 10.38 13.72 -9.56
C ASP A 139 9.76 13.70 -8.15
N PHE A 140 9.25 12.53 -7.77
CA PHE A 140 8.83 12.24 -6.39
C PHE A 140 10.06 11.91 -5.53
N THR A 141 10.82 12.94 -5.12
CA THR A 141 11.92 12.79 -4.14
C THR A 141 11.40 12.86 -2.69
N GLU A 142 12.19 12.32 -1.75
CA GLU A 142 11.90 12.34 -0.31
C GLU A 142 11.72 13.77 0.26
N ASP A 143 12.34 14.77 -0.38
CA ASP A 143 12.25 16.19 -0.03
C ASP A 143 10.86 16.79 -0.35
N VAL A 144 10.26 16.40 -1.49
CA VAL A 144 8.89 16.79 -1.87
C VAL A 144 7.88 16.21 -0.88
N ARG A 145 8.06 14.93 -0.52
CA ARG A 145 7.22 14.22 0.47
C ARG A 145 7.20 14.96 1.82
N SER A 146 8.36 15.42 2.29
CA SER A 146 8.49 16.12 3.57
C SER A 146 7.81 17.50 3.56
N LYS A 147 7.97 18.27 2.47
CA LYS A 147 7.32 19.58 2.30
C LYS A 147 5.80 19.48 2.22
N VAL A 148 5.29 18.49 1.48
CA VAL A 148 3.84 18.20 1.38
C VAL A 148 3.28 17.83 2.76
N MET A 149 3.98 16.98 3.52
CA MET A 149 3.58 16.57 4.88
C MET A 149 3.48 17.75 5.85
N ASP A 150 4.50 18.61 5.87
CA ASP A 150 4.54 19.74 6.78
C ASP A 150 3.43 20.75 6.46
N LYS A 151 3.11 20.96 5.17
CA LYS A 151 2.01 21.84 4.74
C LYS A 151 0.63 21.22 5.01
N LEU A 152 0.44 19.93 4.74
CA LEU A 152 -0.81 19.20 5.08
C LEU A 152 -1.08 19.29 6.58
N ARG A 153 -0.08 19.01 7.42
CA ARG A 153 -0.21 19.10 8.89
C ARG A 153 -0.59 20.50 9.36
N ARG A 154 -0.04 21.55 8.75
CA ARG A 154 -0.38 22.94 9.07
C ARG A 154 -1.80 23.32 8.59
N SER A 155 -2.21 22.79 7.44
CA SER A 155 -3.57 22.98 6.90
C SER A 155 -4.63 22.28 7.75
N VAL A 156 -4.34 21.07 8.24
CA VAL A 156 -5.24 20.32 9.14
C VAL A 156 -5.34 21.00 10.50
N ASN A 157 -4.24 21.53 11.03
CA ASN A 157 -4.23 22.17 12.36
C ASN A 157 -4.87 23.58 12.39
N SER A 158 -5.16 24.21 11.24
CA SER A 158 -5.65 25.60 11.18
C SER A 158 -7.16 25.73 10.91
N ARG A 159 -7.88 24.63 10.63
CA ARG A 159 -9.32 24.64 10.32
C ARG A 159 -10.16 23.98 11.42
N ASP A 160 -10.86 24.83 12.19
CA ASP A 160 -11.88 24.47 13.18
C ASP A 160 -13.25 24.27 12.51
N ASP A 161 -13.32 23.47 11.43
CA ASP A 161 -14.59 23.13 10.78
C ASP A 161 -14.90 21.64 10.91
N SER A 162 -15.90 21.35 11.74
CA SER A 162 -16.49 20.06 12.08
C SER A 162 -17.10 19.24 10.91
N SER A 163 -16.70 19.53 9.67
CA SER A 163 -17.20 18.89 8.44
C SER A 163 -16.14 18.15 7.62
N GLU A 164 -14.86 18.15 8.05
CA GLU A 164 -13.76 17.53 7.31
C GLU A 164 -13.75 16.00 7.32
N ILE A 165 -13.27 15.41 6.22
CA ILE A 165 -13.13 13.96 6.02
C ILE A 165 -12.15 13.40 7.05
N GLN A 166 -12.67 12.65 8.03
CA GLN A 166 -11.87 12.00 9.08
C GLN A 166 -11.48 10.55 8.74
N GLU A 167 -11.96 10.04 7.61
CA GLU A 167 -11.82 8.64 7.20
C GLU A 167 -10.96 8.54 5.95
N GLY A 168 -10.07 7.55 5.91
CA GLY A 168 -9.25 7.22 4.75
C GLY A 168 -9.68 5.93 4.06
N TYR A 169 -8.73 5.27 3.38
CA TYR A 169 -8.94 3.93 2.84
C TYR A 169 -9.05 2.88 3.97
N GLY A 170 -9.53 1.68 3.64
CA GLY A 170 -9.68 0.60 4.61
C GLY A 170 -8.56 -0.44 4.56
N PRO A 171 -8.67 -1.50 5.36
CA PRO A 171 -7.69 -2.58 5.43
C PRO A 171 -7.62 -3.44 4.16
N GLU A 172 -8.53 -3.25 3.21
CA GLU A 172 -8.53 -3.95 1.92
C GLU A 172 -7.25 -3.73 1.10
N THR A 173 -6.50 -2.67 1.39
CA THR A 173 -5.21 -2.42 0.74
C THR A 173 -4.19 -3.53 1.01
N ASP A 174 -4.24 -4.16 2.20
CA ASP A 174 -3.37 -5.30 2.52
C ASP A 174 -3.71 -6.53 1.66
N TRP A 175 -4.98 -6.70 1.27
CA TRP A 175 -5.41 -7.80 0.39
C TRP A 175 -4.95 -7.58 -1.05
N TRP A 176 -4.92 -6.32 -1.50
CA TRP A 176 -4.31 -5.98 -2.78
C TRP A 176 -2.81 -6.33 -2.78
N SER A 177 -2.08 -5.88 -1.76
CA SER A 177 -0.65 -6.14 -1.61
C SER A 177 -0.36 -7.64 -1.55
N LEU A 178 -1.18 -8.42 -0.83
CA LEU A 178 -1.12 -9.88 -0.84
C LEU A 178 -1.30 -10.45 -2.25
N GLY A 179 -2.25 -9.95 -3.04
CA GLY A 179 -2.45 -10.37 -4.43
C GLY A 179 -1.24 -10.10 -5.31
N ALA A 180 -0.66 -8.91 -5.21
CA ALA A 180 0.56 -8.53 -5.93
C ALA A 180 1.76 -9.41 -5.55
N MET A 181 1.93 -9.66 -4.25
CA MET A 181 2.94 -10.56 -3.71
C MET A 181 2.77 -11.99 -4.22
N ILE A 182 1.55 -12.54 -4.25
CA ILE A 182 1.30 -13.89 -4.75
C ILE A 182 1.58 -14.00 -6.25
N TYR A 183 1.25 -12.96 -7.02
CA TYR A 183 1.62 -12.90 -8.43
C TYR A 183 3.15 -12.96 -8.59
N GLU A 184 3.88 -12.12 -7.86
CA GLU A 184 5.34 -12.12 -7.89
C GLU A 184 5.93 -13.47 -7.50
N LEU A 185 5.44 -14.08 -6.42
CA LEU A 185 5.90 -15.40 -6.00
C LEU A 185 5.65 -16.47 -7.07
N ALA A 186 4.58 -16.36 -7.85
CA ALA A 186 4.25 -17.32 -8.91
C ALA A 186 4.99 -17.06 -10.23
N TYR A 187 5.32 -15.80 -10.55
CA TYR A 187 5.82 -15.37 -11.87
C TYR A 187 7.20 -14.69 -11.83
N GLY A 188 7.82 -14.56 -10.67
CA GLY A 188 9.17 -14.02 -10.50
C GLY A 188 9.29 -12.50 -10.54
N GLU A 189 8.22 -11.78 -10.89
CA GLU A 189 8.21 -10.31 -11.00
C GLU A 189 6.84 -9.77 -10.57
N ALA A 190 6.82 -8.62 -9.88
CA ALA A 190 5.59 -7.98 -9.44
C ALA A 190 4.70 -7.57 -10.63
N PRO A 191 3.35 -7.64 -10.51
CA PRO A 191 2.43 -7.53 -11.66
C PRO A 191 2.47 -6.17 -12.37
N PHE A 192 2.87 -5.12 -11.66
CA PHE A 192 2.92 -3.75 -12.18
C PHE A 192 4.33 -3.17 -12.16
N PHE A 193 5.36 -4.01 -12.00
CA PHE A 193 6.74 -3.57 -11.92
C PHE A 193 7.12 -2.67 -13.11
N ALA A 194 7.86 -1.62 -12.83
CA ALA A 194 8.48 -0.76 -13.81
C ALA A 194 9.81 -0.19 -13.26
N PRO A 195 10.74 0.23 -14.13
CA PRO A 195 12.03 0.78 -13.70
C PRO A 195 11.91 2.07 -12.87
N ASP A 196 10.79 2.78 -12.99
CA ASP A 196 10.52 4.02 -12.27
C ASP A 196 9.15 3.99 -11.57
N VAL A 197 9.10 4.59 -10.38
CA VAL A 197 7.93 4.59 -9.51
C VAL A 197 6.71 5.23 -10.18
N ALA A 198 6.91 6.30 -10.96
CA ALA A 198 5.82 7.00 -11.64
C ALA A 198 5.13 6.09 -12.67
N THR A 199 5.90 5.29 -13.40
CA THR A 199 5.35 4.29 -14.32
C THR A 199 4.65 3.15 -13.58
N THR A 200 5.21 2.67 -12.46
CA THR A 200 4.53 1.68 -11.60
C THR A 200 3.17 2.20 -11.15
N TYR A 201 3.08 3.43 -10.65
CA TYR A 201 1.82 4.04 -10.22
C TYR A 201 0.80 4.15 -11.35
N LYS A 202 1.23 4.59 -12.55
CA LYS A 202 0.36 4.64 -13.73
C LYS A 202 -0.19 3.26 -14.08
N LYS A 203 0.63 2.20 -14.00
CA LYS A 203 0.20 0.81 -14.25
C LYS A 203 -0.81 0.35 -13.20
N VAL A 204 -0.57 0.63 -11.91
CA VAL A 204 -1.49 0.29 -10.80
C VAL A 204 -2.84 1.00 -10.97
N LEU A 205 -2.86 2.30 -11.28
CA LEU A 205 -4.09 3.04 -11.54
C LEU A 205 -4.84 2.49 -12.77
N ALA A 206 -4.11 2.00 -13.79
CA ALA A 206 -4.65 1.37 -14.99
C ALA A 206 -4.87 -0.15 -14.87
N HIS A 207 -4.84 -0.74 -13.68
CA HIS A 207 -4.83 -2.21 -13.47
C HIS A 207 -5.93 -2.97 -14.22
N LYS A 208 -7.12 -2.39 -14.41
CA LYS A 208 -8.24 -3.02 -15.14
C LYS A 208 -7.91 -3.33 -16.60
N ALA A 209 -7.03 -2.54 -17.21
CA ALA A 209 -6.59 -2.71 -18.60
C ALA A 209 -5.16 -3.29 -18.69
N GLY A 210 -4.35 -3.15 -17.64
CA GLY A 210 -2.92 -3.47 -17.64
C GLY A 210 -2.55 -4.86 -17.14
N LEU A 211 -3.46 -5.62 -16.50
CA LEU A 211 -3.14 -6.95 -15.98
C LEU A 211 -3.24 -8.01 -17.09
N SER A 212 -2.10 -8.45 -17.62
CA SER A 212 -2.00 -9.55 -18.60
C SER A 212 -1.23 -10.73 -18.01
N ASN A 213 -1.71 -11.96 -18.24
CA ASN A 213 -0.96 -13.17 -17.87
C ASN A 213 0.30 -13.28 -18.76
N PRO A 214 1.51 -13.43 -18.18
CA PRO A 214 2.77 -13.46 -18.92
C PRO A 214 2.91 -14.65 -19.88
N TYR A 215 2.04 -15.66 -19.77
CA TYR A 215 2.02 -16.83 -20.66
C TYR A 215 0.91 -16.78 -21.73
N ASN A 216 0.16 -15.69 -21.85
CA ASN A 216 -0.91 -15.56 -22.84
C ASN A 216 -0.40 -14.69 -24.02
N THR A 217 0.46 -15.28 -24.86
CA THR A 217 0.87 -14.78 -26.18
C THR A 217 0.48 -15.76 -27.27
#